data_AF-A0A6J5FKK7-F1
#
_entry.id   AF-A0A6J5FKK7-F1
#
_cell.length_a   1.000
_cell.length_b   1.000
_cell.length_c   1.000
_cell.angle_alpha   90.00
_cell.angle_beta   90.00
_cell.angle_gamma   90.00
#
_symmetry.space_group_name_H-M   'P 1'
#
loop_
_entity.id
_entity.type
_entity.pdbx_description
1 polymer ?
#
loop_
_entity_poly.entity_id
_entity_poly.type
_entity_poly.pdbx_seq_one_letter_code
_entity_poly.pdbx_strand_id
1 'polypeptide(L)'
;MTTTIEDRMILLLNEQARLAPSEDERPMGALRRAFGTLLPRPEPGRGYLERLTEYTRISIQRWRKVFHRRQRPTPDMIEALARLFPHYAFWLVTGITDAANGHVAPDNAQTFPERLYAQSDGASLYFRRSLVLFRRLFEESSVNLQDDHQRMYAAERTRPLAHWHDSPLVDAAYRISQSREYCELHEIWESREKYRADNLKRIWPTSPDDRPWVQRAKEAKEQGLSFPILGVDPRTSHQDHCDLYYVPRVPCPTRFALSVLNTSPADLRDEELKRLRTWLEQLQDDDLFVFFQYLEHHGIDRELIFPLEPGTIRFAWLGMADSEIEQFVNYVQSQRSSRPRDKYPARMSRKLA
;
A
#
# COMPACT_ATOMS: atom_id res chain seq x y z
N MET A 1 -13.73 -11.85 -6.73
CA MET A 1 -14.77 -10.98 -6.14
C MET A 1 -14.06 -9.90 -5.35
N THR A 2 -14.38 -8.63 -5.58
CA THR A 2 -13.80 -7.49 -4.87
C THR A 2 -14.48 -7.33 -3.51
N THR A 3 -13.72 -6.93 -2.47
CA THR A 3 -14.33 -6.60 -1.17
C THR A 3 -15.26 -5.39 -1.34
N THR A 4 -16.43 -5.45 -0.70
CA THR A 4 -17.39 -4.34 -0.72
C THR A 4 -17.10 -3.35 0.41
N ILE A 5 -17.67 -2.14 0.34
CA ILE A 5 -17.50 -1.15 1.41
C ILE A 5 -18.17 -1.61 2.72
N GLU A 6 -19.26 -2.37 2.61
CA GLU A 6 -19.91 -3.09 3.70
C GLU A 6 -18.92 -4.01 4.42
N ASP A 7 -18.19 -4.84 3.66
CA ASP A 7 -17.21 -5.79 4.21
C ASP A 7 -16.13 -5.04 5.00
N ARG A 8 -15.58 -3.97 4.42
CA ARG A 8 -14.49 -3.18 5.02
C ARG A 8 -14.93 -2.48 6.30
N MET A 9 -16.13 -1.90 6.32
CA MET A 9 -16.68 -1.33 7.55
C MET A 9 -16.86 -2.37 8.65
N ILE A 10 -17.36 -3.56 8.31
CA ILE A 10 -17.55 -4.64 9.28
C ILE A 10 -16.19 -5.11 9.82
N LEU A 11 -15.17 -5.26 8.97
CA LEU A 11 -13.82 -5.62 9.39
C LEU A 11 -13.23 -4.58 10.35
N LEU A 12 -13.33 -3.29 10.00
CA LEU A 12 -12.92 -2.19 10.86
C LEU A 12 -13.64 -2.23 12.21
N LEU A 13 -14.97 -2.25 12.23
CA LEU A 13 -15.74 -2.27 13.48
C LEU A 13 -15.41 -3.50 14.34
N ASN A 14 -15.16 -4.66 13.72
CA ASN A 14 -14.77 -5.87 14.43
C ASN A 14 -13.40 -5.77 15.08
N GLU A 15 -12.40 -5.25 14.37
CA GLU A 15 -11.06 -5.06 14.94
C GLU A 15 -11.14 -4.05 16.09
N GLN A 16 -11.79 -2.91 15.87
CA GLN A 16 -11.96 -1.87 16.88
C GLN A 16 -12.70 -2.33 18.13
N ALA A 17 -13.72 -3.18 17.99
CA ALA A 17 -14.45 -3.73 19.12
C ALA A 17 -13.64 -4.77 19.92
N ARG A 18 -12.65 -5.42 19.28
CA ARG A 18 -11.86 -6.53 19.84
C ARG A 18 -10.51 -6.11 20.42
N LEU A 19 -10.02 -4.91 20.13
CA LEU A 19 -8.81 -4.39 20.75
C LEU A 19 -8.92 -4.47 22.27
N ALA A 20 -7.88 -4.94 22.95
CA ALA A 20 -7.80 -4.74 24.39
C ALA A 20 -7.68 -3.23 24.66
N PRO A 21 -8.25 -2.69 25.76
CA PRO A 21 -7.87 -1.35 26.20
C PRO A 21 -6.35 -1.34 26.35
N SER A 22 -5.67 -0.44 25.65
CA SER A 22 -4.21 -0.43 25.63
C SER A 22 -3.70 -0.17 27.05
N GLU A 23 -2.76 -1.00 27.54
CA GLU A 23 -2.14 -0.82 28.86
C GLU A 23 -1.42 0.55 28.96
N ASP A 24 -0.99 1.12 27.84
CA ASP A 24 -0.39 2.46 27.72
C ASP A 24 -1.42 3.61 27.85
N GLU A 25 -2.71 3.29 27.94
CA GLU A 25 -3.79 4.23 28.27
C GLU A 25 -4.36 4.00 29.69
N ARG A 26 -3.59 3.38 30.59
CA ARG A 26 -3.87 3.49 32.03
C ARG A 26 -3.72 4.96 32.47
N PRO A 27 -4.54 5.45 33.42
CA PRO A 27 -4.66 6.87 33.70
C PRO A 27 -3.42 7.40 34.43
N MET A 28 -2.39 7.77 33.67
CA MET A 28 -1.43 8.78 34.09
C MET A 28 -2.22 10.09 34.27
N GLY A 29 -2.54 10.35 35.53
CA GLY A 29 -3.49 11.36 35.97
C GLY A 29 -3.21 12.76 35.40
N ALA A 30 -4.31 13.48 35.19
CA ALA A 30 -4.45 14.94 35.12
C ALA A 30 -3.62 15.75 34.10
N LEU A 31 -2.56 15.22 33.49
CA LEU A 31 -1.65 16.00 32.63
C LEU A 31 -1.98 15.98 31.13
N ARG A 32 -2.80 15.03 30.65
CA ARG A 32 -3.22 14.99 29.23
C ARG A 32 -4.37 15.95 28.88
N ARG A 33 -4.90 16.67 29.87
CA ARG A 33 -5.90 17.73 29.65
C ARG A 33 -5.30 19.02 29.07
N ALA A 34 -3.96 19.10 28.93
CA ALA A 34 -3.23 20.31 28.55
C ALA A 34 -2.74 20.36 27.07
N PHE A 35 -2.97 19.34 26.24
CA PHE A 35 -2.58 19.38 24.81
C PHE A 35 -3.79 19.19 23.87
N GLY A 36 -4.63 20.23 23.77
CA GLY A 36 -5.60 20.47 22.67
C GLY A 36 -6.19 19.23 22.00
N THR A 37 -6.96 18.46 22.74
CA THR A 37 -7.84 17.34 22.34
C THR A 37 -7.72 16.83 20.89
N LEU A 38 -6.91 15.79 20.72
CA LEU A 38 -7.10 14.83 19.62
C LEU A 38 -8.56 14.32 19.66
N LEU A 39 -9.17 14.06 18.50
CA LEU A 39 -10.52 13.50 18.44
C LEU A 39 -10.60 12.24 19.34
N PRO A 40 -11.45 12.26 20.38
CA PRO A 40 -11.54 11.16 21.32
C PRO A 40 -12.07 9.91 20.61
N ARG A 41 -11.51 8.74 20.95
CA ARG A 41 -11.83 7.44 20.35
C ARG A 41 -12.78 6.67 21.26
N PRO A 42 -13.75 5.91 20.73
CA PRO A 42 -14.53 4.99 21.55
C PRO A 42 -13.63 3.88 22.11
N GLU A 43 -13.67 3.70 23.44
CA GLU A 43 -13.00 2.59 24.13
C GLU A 43 -13.47 1.24 23.56
N PRO A 44 -12.57 0.26 23.38
CA PRO A 44 -12.92 -1.03 22.83
C PRO A 44 -13.69 -1.92 23.84
N GLY A 45 -14.19 -3.08 23.40
CA GLY A 45 -14.88 -4.06 24.25
C GLY A 45 -16.42 -4.01 24.24
N ARG A 46 -17.06 -4.58 25.27
CA ARG A 46 -18.53 -4.65 25.36
C ARG A 46 -19.14 -3.24 25.32
N GLY A 47 -20.20 -3.08 24.53
CA GLY A 47 -20.85 -1.77 24.37
C GLY A 47 -20.18 -0.84 23.36
N TYR A 48 -19.28 -1.34 22.50
CA TYR A 48 -18.53 -0.51 21.56
C TYR A 48 -19.44 0.28 20.60
N LEU A 49 -20.52 -0.32 20.08
CA LEU A 49 -21.44 0.37 19.16
C LEU A 49 -22.26 1.45 19.87
N GLU A 50 -22.59 1.23 21.14
CA GLU A 50 -23.23 2.21 22.01
C GLU A 50 -22.30 3.43 22.16
N ARG A 51 -21.03 3.23 22.50
CA ARG A 51 -20.04 4.33 22.59
C ARG A 51 -19.81 5.01 21.25
N LEU A 52 -19.72 4.26 20.14
CA LEU A 52 -19.57 4.83 18.80
C LEU A 52 -20.69 5.82 18.46
N THR A 53 -21.90 5.61 19.00
CA THR A 53 -23.04 6.52 18.82
C THR A 53 -22.76 7.90 19.45
N GLU A 54 -22.09 7.95 20.60
CA GLU A 54 -21.75 9.22 21.29
C GLU A 54 -20.81 10.09 20.45
N TYR A 55 -19.85 9.45 19.76
CA TYR A 55 -18.86 10.14 18.95
C TYR A 55 -19.38 10.52 17.56
N THR A 56 -20.18 9.65 16.95
CA THR A 56 -20.64 9.82 15.56
C THR A 56 -21.99 10.49 15.43
N ARG A 57 -22.79 10.53 16.51
CA ARG A 57 -24.21 10.93 16.52
C ARG A 57 -25.10 10.09 15.60
N ILE A 58 -24.60 8.94 15.13
CA ILE A 58 -25.35 7.99 14.31
C ILE A 58 -25.90 6.92 15.24
N SER A 59 -27.22 6.68 15.16
CA SER A 59 -27.89 5.78 16.10
C SER A 59 -27.34 4.35 16.06
N ILE A 60 -27.32 3.71 17.23
CA ILE A 60 -26.89 2.32 17.35
C ILE A 60 -27.69 1.37 16.45
N GLN A 61 -28.98 1.61 16.20
CA GLN A 61 -29.75 0.74 15.33
C GLN A 61 -29.22 0.77 13.89
N ARG A 62 -28.75 1.94 13.40
CA ARG A 62 -28.13 2.06 12.07
C ARG A 62 -26.81 1.30 12.02
N TRP A 63 -25.95 1.48 13.04
CA TRP A 63 -24.70 0.72 13.16
C TRP A 63 -24.95 -0.79 13.18
N ARG A 64 -25.91 -1.26 13.96
CA ARG A 64 -26.29 -2.68 14.01
C ARG A 64 -26.82 -3.18 12.67
N LYS A 65 -27.63 -2.40 11.94
CA LYS A 65 -28.12 -2.82 10.61
C LYS A 65 -26.98 -3.00 9.62
N VAL A 66 -26.01 -2.08 9.57
CA VAL A 66 -24.81 -2.22 8.73
C VAL A 66 -23.96 -3.41 9.18
N PHE A 67 -23.71 -3.54 10.49
CA PHE A 67 -22.90 -4.62 11.05
C PHE A 67 -23.44 -6.02 10.69
N HIS A 68 -24.77 -6.18 10.68
CA HIS A 68 -25.45 -7.43 10.29
C HIS A 68 -25.79 -7.49 8.79
N ARG A 69 -25.23 -6.61 7.96
CA ARG A 69 -25.47 -6.54 6.50
C ARG A 69 -26.94 -6.36 6.10
N ARG A 70 -27.77 -5.82 6.99
CA ARG A 70 -29.19 -5.51 6.74
C ARG A 70 -29.39 -4.16 6.05
N GLN A 71 -28.35 -3.33 6.00
CA GLN A 71 -28.36 -2.01 5.38
C GLN A 71 -26.99 -1.73 4.78
N ARG A 72 -26.95 -1.08 3.60
CA ARG A 72 -25.70 -0.55 3.04
C ARG A 72 -25.23 0.68 3.84
N PRO A 73 -23.92 0.82 4.09
CA PRO A 73 -23.36 2.04 4.62
C PRO A 73 -23.82 3.28 3.87
N THR A 74 -24.26 4.26 4.62
CA THR A 74 -24.59 5.58 4.10
C THR A 74 -23.35 6.49 4.13
N PRO A 75 -23.29 7.54 3.30
CA PRO A 75 -22.12 8.43 3.23
C PRO A 75 -21.72 9.03 4.60
N ASP A 76 -22.69 9.42 5.42
CA ASP A 76 -22.47 9.93 6.79
C ASP A 76 -21.77 8.92 7.70
N MET A 77 -22.07 7.62 7.56
CA MET A 77 -21.41 6.55 8.33
C MET A 77 -19.96 6.35 7.90
N ILE A 78 -19.69 6.42 6.60
CA ILE A 78 -18.35 6.28 6.04
C ILE A 78 -17.49 7.48 6.48
N GLU A 79 -18.01 8.70 6.33
CA GLU A 79 -17.37 9.94 6.75
C GLU A 79 -17.08 9.94 8.26
N ALA A 80 -18.02 9.48 9.08
CA ALA A 80 -17.84 9.38 10.53
C ALA A 80 -16.69 8.44 10.91
N LEU A 81 -16.60 7.26 10.28
CA LEU A 81 -15.48 6.34 10.52
C LEU A 81 -14.16 6.87 9.98
N ALA A 82 -14.16 7.51 8.80
CA ALA A 82 -12.96 8.12 8.23
C ALA A 82 -12.41 9.26 9.10
N ARG A 83 -13.27 10.03 9.78
CA ARG A 83 -12.82 11.05 10.74
C ARG A 83 -12.31 10.47 12.06
N LEU A 84 -12.94 9.40 12.56
CA LEU A 84 -12.50 8.74 13.81
C LEU A 84 -11.20 7.95 13.61
N PHE A 85 -11.04 7.33 12.45
CA PHE A 85 -9.91 6.47 12.10
C PHE A 85 -9.30 6.90 10.76
N PRO A 86 -8.66 8.08 10.70
CA PRO A 86 -8.18 8.64 9.44
C PRO A 86 -7.10 7.79 8.75
N HIS A 87 -6.32 7.04 9.52
CA HIS A 87 -5.35 6.09 8.98
C HIS A 87 -6.01 4.92 8.23
N TYR A 88 -7.30 4.65 8.43
CA TYR A 88 -8.04 3.64 7.66
C TYR A 88 -8.89 4.24 6.53
N ALA A 89 -8.97 5.57 6.40
CA ALA A 89 -9.94 6.23 5.50
C ALA A 89 -9.76 5.85 4.03
N PHE A 90 -8.51 5.84 3.54
CA PHE A 90 -8.21 5.46 2.16
C PHE A 90 -8.60 4.01 1.86
N TRP A 91 -8.21 3.07 2.73
CA TRP A 91 -8.58 1.66 2.61
C TRP A 91 -10.09 1.44 2.70
N LEU A 92 -10.77 2.15 3.61
CA LEU A 92 -12.21 2.04 3.80
C LEU A 92 -12.96 2.30 2.49
N VAL A 93 -12.55 3.34 1.77
CA VAL A 93 -13.21 3.77 0.52
C VAL A 93 -12.73 2.96 -0.67
N THR A 94 -11.42 2.79 -0.85
CA THR A 94 -10.83 2.23 -2.08
C THR A 94 -10.63 0.72 -2.05
N GLY A 95 -10.50 0.14 -0.86
CA GLY A 95 -10.14 -1.26 -0.65
C GLY A 95 -8.66 -1.60 -0.83
N ILE A 96 -7.82 -0.62 -1.16
CA ILE A 96 -6.35 -0.73 -1.21
C ILE A 96 -5.73 0.13 -0.11
N THR A 97 -4.49 -0.16 0.28
CA THR A 97 -3.73 0.66 1.24
C THR A 97 -2.73 1.56 0.54
N ASP A 98 -2.23 2.53 1.30
CA ASP A 98 -1.09 3.37 0.96
C ASP A 98 -0.25 3.50 2.25
N ALA A 99 0.36 2.37 2.65
CA ALA A 99 1.00 2.22 3.94
C ALA A 99 2.22 3.16 4.09
N ALA A 100 2.88 3.50 2.99
CA ALA A 100 3.98 4.45 2.96
C ALA A 100 3.57 5.85 3.46
N ASN A 101 2.31 6.24 3.23
CA ASN A 101 1.75 7.50 3.74
C ASN A 101 0.96 7.33 5.05
N GLY A 102 0.94 6.13 5.63
CA GLY A 102 0.23 5.81 6.88
C GLY A 102 -1.25 5.51 6.70
N HIS A 103 -1.68 5.23 5.47
CA HIS A 103 -3.02 4.72 5.19
C HIS A 103 -3.01 3.19 5.12
N VAL A 104 -3.40 2.54 6.20
CA VAL A 104 -3.33 1.08 6.35
C VAL A 104 -4.73 0.46 6.37
N ALA A 105 -4.79 -0.86 6.45
CA ALA A 105 -6.01 -1.60 6.75
C ALA A 105 -5.97 -2.11 8.20
N PRO A 106 -7.12 -2.45 8.80
CA PRO A 106 -7.16 -3.17 10.07
C PRO A 106 -6.48 -4.54 9.97
N ASP A 107 -5.93 -5.04 11.07
CA ASP A 107 -5.16 -6.30 11.11
C ASP A 107 -5.97 -7.54 10.68
N ASN A 108 -7.30 -7.48 10.82
CA ASN A 108 -8.19 -8.56 10.40
C ASN A 108 -8.58 -8.50 8.91
N ALA A 109 -8.07 -7.53 8.16
CA ALA A 109 -8.34 -7.36 6.74
C ALA A 109 -7.18 -7.87 5.89
N GLN A 110 -7.51 -8.72 4.92
CA GLN A 110 -6.57 -9.14 3.89
C GLN A 110 -6.39 -8.01 2.87
N THR A 111 -5.15 -7.53 2.73
CA THR A 111 -4.78 -6.47 1.79
C THR A 111 -4.10 -7.00 0.53
N PHE A 112 -4.20 -6.23 -0.56
CA PHE A 112 -3.51 -6.42 -1.83
C PHE A 112 -3.51 -5.08 -2.60
N PRO A 113 -2.43 -4.69 -3.30
CA PRO A 113 -1.17 -5.42 -3.50
C PRO A 113 -0.20 -5.32 -2.31
N GLU A 114 -0.41 -4.35 -1.42
CA GLU A 114 0.40 -4.21 -0.22
C GLU A 114 0.02 -5.26 0.84
N ARG A 115 0.97 -5.57 1.71
CA ARG A 115 0.85 -6.46 2.87
C ARG A 115 1.12 -5.75 4.18
N LEU A 116 1.86 -4.63 4.16
CA LEU A 116 2.34 -3.96 5.38
C LEU A 116 1.17 -3.43 6.23
N TYR A 117 1.15 -3.84 7.50
CA TYR A 117 0.21 -3.36 8.52
C TYR A 117 0.82 -2.29 9.44
N ALA A 118 2.00 -1.77 9.09
CA ALA A 118 2.74 -0.86 9.96
C ALA A 118 1.96 0.46 10.14
N GLN A 119 1.25 0.57 11.26
CA GLN A 119 0.73 1.85 11.72
C GLN A 119 1.92 2.76 12.03
N SER A 120 1.97 3.91 11.35
CA SER A 120 2.88 4.99 11.73
C SER A 120 2.14 5.91 12.69
N ASP A 121 2.54 5.89 13.96
CA ASP A 121 1.99 6.79 14.99
C ASP A 121 2.08 8.26 14.55
N GLY A 122 3.14 8.64 13.84
CA GLY A 122 3.34 9.98 13.29
C GLY A 122 2.28 10.36 12.25
N ALA A 123 1.92 9.46 11.32
CA ALA A 123 0.87 9.72 10.34
C ALA A 123 -0.51 9.86 11.00
N SER A 124 -0.84 8.94 11.92
CA SER A 124 -2.08 8.99 12.69
C SER A 124 -2.22 10.29 13.48
N LEU A 125 -1.15 10.73 14.13
CA LEU A 125 -1.12 11.99 14.86
C LEU A 125 -1.30 13.20 13.93
N TYR A 126 -0.58 13.23 12.81
CA TYR A 126 -0.71 14.28 11.80
C TYR A 126 -2.14 14.39 11.28
N PHE A 127 -2.78 13.28 10.91
CA PHE A 127 -4.14 13.30 10.38
C PHE A 127 -5.15 13.81 11.42
N ARG A 128 -5.04 13.37 12.67
CA ARG A 128 -5.94 13.83 13.74
C ARG A 128 -5.79 15.33 13.99
N ARG A 129 -4.56 15.85 14.04
CA ARG A 129 -4.29 17.29 14.20
C ARG A 129 -4.79 18.09 13.00
N SER A 130 -4.60 17.58 11.79
CA SER A 130 -5.12 18.17 10.56
C SER A 130 -6.65 18.27 10.59
N LEU A 131 -7.35 17.21 11.04
CA LEU A 131 -8.82 17.21 11.15
C LEU A 131 -9.34 18.23 12.18
N VAL A 132 -8.60 18.44 13.28
CA VAL A 132 -8.94 19.47 14.27
C VAL A 132 -8.84 20.87 13.66
N LEU A 133 -7.74 21.18 12.97
CA LEU A 133 -7.57 22.48 12.32
C LEU A 133 -8.54 22.68 11.15
N PHE A 134 -8.83 21.63 10.39
CA PHE A 134 -9.84 21.66 9.33
C PHE A 134 -11.23 21.98 9.88
N ARG A 135 -11.61 21.40 11.03
CA ARG A 135 -12.89 21.75 11.68
C ARG A 135 -12.90 23.23 12.12
N ARG A 136 -11.81 23.69 12.73
CA ARG A 136 -11.65 25.08 13.17
C ARG A 136 -11.74 26.06 12.00
N LEU A 137 -11.24 25.69 10.82
CA LEU A 137 -11.35 26.49 9.60
C LEU A 137 -12.81 26.86 9.30
N PHE A 138 -13.71 25.88 9.33
CA PHE A 138 -15.13 26.15 9.08
C PHE A 138 -15.77 26.96 10.22
N GLU A 139 -15.42 26.65 11.48
CA GLU A 139 -15.93 27.37 12.65
C GLU A 139 -15.53 28.86 12.65
N GLU A 140 -14.34 29.20 12.14
CA GLU A 140 -13.84 30.60 12.07
C GLU A 140 -14.15 31.33 10.75
N SER A 141 -14.71 30.64 9.76
CA SER A 141 -14.88 31.19 8.39
C SER A 141 -16.16 31.99 8.15
N SER A 142 -17.02 32.15 9.15
CA SER A 142 -18.35 32.79 9.00
C SER A 142 -19.26 32.16 7.93
N VAL A 143 -18.89 31.02 7.34
CA VAL A 143 -19.68 30.30 6.33
C VAL A 143 -20.90 29.64 6.99
N ASN A 144 -22.08 29.84 6.41
CA ASN A 144 -23.27 29.14 6.87
C ASN A 144 -23.25 27.66 6.42
N LEU A 145 -22.91 26.75 7.33
CA LEU A 145 -22.83 25.30 7.05
C LEU A 145 -24.19 24.65 6.72
N GLN A 146 -25.31 25.31 7.05
CA GLN A 146 -26.66 24.85 6.74
C GLN A 146 -27.10 25.24 5.32
N ASP A 147 -26.40 26.17 4.68
CA ASP A 147 -26.65 26.57 3.31
C ASP A 147 -25.70 25.78 2.39
N ASP A 148 -26.27 24.83 1.65
CA ASP A 148 -25.51 23.96 0.75
C ASP A 148 -24.75 24.74 -0.32
N HIS A 149 -25.30 25.85 -0.81
CA HIS A 149 -24.65 26.68 -1.82
C HIS A 149 -23.45 27.42 -1.24
N GLN A 150 -23.61 28.04 -0.06
CA GLN A 150 -22.48 28.69 0.62
C GLN A 150 -21.40 27.70 1.02
N ARG A 151 -21.79 26.52 1.53
CA ARG A 151 -20.84 25.47 1.91
C ARG A 151 -20.04 24.97 0.70
N MET A 152 -20.70 24.76 -0.44
CA MET A 152 -20.03 24.34 -1.67
C MET A 152 -19.11 25.45 -2.21
N TYR A 153 -19.61 26.68 -2.29
CA TYR A 153 -18.81 27.83 -2.73
C TYR A 153 -17.59 28.07 -1.85
N ALA A 154 -17.71 27.88 -0.53
CA ALA A 154 -16.61 27.98 0.40
C ALA A 154 -15.54 26.88 0.21
N ALA A 155 -15.93 25.69 -0.27
CA ALA A 155 -15.00 24.60 -0.51
C ALA A 155 -14.33 24.68 -1.90
N GLU A 156 -14.94 25.38 -2.85
CA GLU A 156 -14.47 25.48 -4.22
C GLU A 156 -13.31 26.48 -4.37
N ARG A 157 -12.26 26.08 -5.11
CA ARG A 157 -11.27 27.01 -5.67
C ARG A 157 -11.60 27.22 -7.14
N THR A 158 -11.74 28.48 -7.55
CA THR A 158 -12.04 28.79 -8.95
C THR A 158 -10.76 29.16 -9.70
N ARG A 159 -10.70 28.90 -11.01
CA ARG A 159 -9.54 29.26 -11.85
C ARG A 159 -9.90 30.19 -13.02
N PRO A 160 -10.47 31.38 -12.76
CA PRO A 160 -10.72 32.33 -13.84
C PRO A 160 -9.38 32.77 -14.47
N LEU A 161 -9.33 32.77 -15.79
CA LEU A 161 -8.21 33.33 -16.57
C LEU A 161 -6.81 32.81 -16.12
N ALA A 162 -6.72 31.50 -15.88
CA ALA A 162 -5.50 30.75 -15.53
C ALA A 162 -4.92 30.94 -14.11
N HIS A 163 -5.48 31.81 -13.27
CA HIS A 163 -5.07 32.00 -11.86
C HIS A 163 -6.04 31.33 -10.90
N TRP A 164 -5.54 30.68 -9.84
CA TRP A 164 -6.40 30.14 -8.78
C TRP A 164 -6.85 31.27 -7.85
N HIS A 165 -8.15 31.41 -7.68
CA HIS A 165 -8.75 32.29 -6.68
C HIS A 165 -9.14 31.46 -5.46
N ASP A 166 -8.76 31.97 -4.29
CA ASP A 166 -9.04 31.32 -3.03
C ASP A 166 -10.50 31.55 -2.61
N SER A 167 -11.00 30.63 -1.78
CA SER A 167 -12.38 30.65 -1.32
C SER A 167 -12.56 31.61 -0.14
N PRO A 168 -13.81 31.91 0.28
CA PRO A 168 -14.09 32.64 1.52
C PRO A 168 -13.42 32.08 2.78
N LEU A 169 -12.92 30.84 2.76
CA LEU A 169 -12.19 30.25 3.89
C LEU A 169 -10.77 30.83 4.04
N VAL A 170 -10.23 31.53 3.05
CA VAL A 170 -8.82 31.94 3.01
C VAL A 170 -8.41 32.84 4.17
N ASP A 171 -9.26 33.78 4.56
CA ASP A 171 -8.97 34.68 5.68
C ASP A 171 -8.91 33.92 7.01
N ALA A 172 -9.80 32.94 7.19
CA ALA A 172 -9.77 32.05 8.36
C ALA A 172 -8.52 31.14 8.32
N ALA A 173 -8.14 30.64 7.14
CA ALA A 173 -6.92 29.87 6.98
C ALA A 173 -5.67 30.67 7.37
N TYR A 174 -5.56 31.94 6.96
CA TYR A 174 -4.45 32.80 7.37
C TYR A 174 -4.44 33.06 8.88
N ARG A 175 -5.59 33.32 9.51
CA ARG A 175 -5.67 33.46 10.98
C ARG A 175 -5.24 32.18 11.71
N ILE A 176 -5.73 31.03 11.28
CA ILE A 176 -5.37 29.73 11.86
C ILE A 176 -3.88 29.43 11.64
N SER A 177 -3.31 29.81 10.49
CA SER A 177 -1.89 29.59 10.20
C SER A 177 -0.93 30.32 11.15
N GLN A 178 -1.41 31.39 11.81
CA GLN A 178 -0.67 32.12 12.83
C GLN A 178 -0.81 31.51 14.23
N SER A 179 -1.64 30.47 14.39
CA SER A 179 -1.90 29.85 15.68
C SER A 179 -0.80 28.86 16.07
N ARG A 180 -0.62 28.69 17.38
CA ARG A 180 0.34 27.71 17.93
C ARG A 180 0.04 26.29 17.44
N GLU A 181 -1.23 25.91 17.37
CA GLU A 181 -1.65 24.58 16.94
C GLU A 181 -1.27 24.28 15.48
N TYR A 182 -1.24 25.30 14.61
CA TYR A 182 -0.77 25.16 13.23
C TYR A 182 0.75 24.95 13.18
N CYS A 183 1.52 25.71 13.98
CA CYS A 183 2.97 25.48 14.12
C CYS A 183 3.25 24.06 14.64
N GLU A 184 2.52 23.60 15.65
CA GLU A 184 2.64 22.23 16.17
C GLU A 184 2.31 21.17 15.09
N LEU A 185 1.30 21.41 14.23
CA LEU A 185 1.02 20.52 13.10
C LEU A 185 2.22 20.46 12.13
N HIS A 186 2.88 21.58 11.86
CA HIS A 186 4.05 21.64 10.99
C HIS A 186 5.21 20.81 11.55
N GLU A 187 5.51 20.93 12.86
CA GLU A 187 6.54 20.12 13.53
C GLU A 187 6.22 18.62 13.50
N ILE A 188 4.94 18.25 13.68
CA ILE A 188 4.47 16.87 13.56
C ILE A 188 4.67 16.35 12.13
N TRP A 189 4.36 17.18 11.13
CA TRP A 189 4.57 16.83 9.72
C TRP A 189 6.05 16.63 9.40
N GLU A 190 6.94 17.53 9.81
CA GLU A 190 8.38 17.37 9.60
C GLU A 190 8.93 16.10 10.27
N SER A 191 8.48 15.82 11.50
CA SER A 191 8.85 14.61 12.23
C SER A 191 8.36 13.35 11.52
N ARG A 192 7.13 13.37 11.00
CA ARG A 192 6.57 12.30 10.18
C ARG A 192 7.38 12.09 8.91
N GLU A 193 7.78 13.13 8.20
CA GLU A 193 8.55 12.99 6.94
C GLU A 193 9.95 12.43 7.19
N LYS A 194 10.62 12.81 8.28
CA LYS A 194 11.89 12.20 8.70
C LYS A 194 11.72 10.71 8.96
N TYR A 195 10.70 10.33 9.75
CA TYR A 195 10.40 8.93 10.02
C TYR A 195 10.01 8.16 8.75
N ARG A 196 9.23 8.77 7.86
CA ARG A 196 8.82 8.19 6.58
C ARG A 196 10.02 7.88 5.70
N ALA A 197 10.99 8.80 5.61
CA ALA A 197 12.22 8.57 4.87
C ALA A 197 13.00 7.35 5.39
N ASP A 198 13.11 7.21 6.71
CA ASP A 198 13.78 6.04 7.31
C ASP A 198 12.98 4.75 7.13
N ASN A 199 11.65 4.81 7.20
CA ASN A 199 10.78 3.67 6.93
C ASN A 199 10.88 3.23 5.47
N LEU A 200 10.94 4.18 4.52
CA LEU A 200 11.12 3.89 3.10
C LEU A 200 12.45 3.19 2.83
N LYS A 201 13.54 3.59 3.50
CA LYS A 201 14.84 2.89 3.41
C LYS A 201 14.74 1.44 3.92
N ARG A 202 13.89 1.17 4.90
CA ARG A 202 13.67 -0.20 5.42
C ARG A 202 12.83 -1.04 4.46
N ILE A 203 11.81 -0.44 3.84
CA ILE A 203 10.93 -1.11 2.87
C ILE A 203 11.67 -1.38 1.55
N TRP A 204 12.43 -0.40 1.07
CA TRP A 204 13.22 -0.44 -0.16
C TRP A 204 14.70 -0.21 0.15
N PRO A 205 15.39 -1.21 0.70
CA PRO A 205 16.83 -1.10 0.90
C PRO A 205 17.57 -1.04 -0.44
N THR A 206 18.67 -0.29 -0.47
CA THR A 206 19.51 -0.09 -1.66
C THR A 206 20.07 -1.41 -2.20
N SER A 207 20.44 -2.34 -1.31
CA SER A 207 20.79 -3.71 -1.66
C SER A 207 19.80 -4.72 -1.07
N PRO A 208 19.48 -5.82 -1.77
CA PRO A 208 18.77 -6.96 -1.18
C PRO A 208 19.45 -7.50 0.10
N ASP A 209 20.78 -7.40 0.20
CA ASP A 209 21.56 -7.82 1.37
C ASP A 209 21.39 -6.88 2.58
N ASP A 210 20.98 -5.63 2.36
CA ASP A 210 20.78 -4.63 3.41
C ASP A 210 19.42 -4.79 4.11
N ARG A 211 18.60 -5.75 3.67
CA ARG A 211 17.33 -6.07 4.33
C ARG A 211 17.59 -6.48 5.78
N PRO A 212 16.94 -5.86 6.79
CA PRO A 212 17.18 -6.16 8.20
C PRO A 212 17.00 -7.64 8.57
N TRP A 213 16.18 -8.39 7.83
CA TRP A 213 16.00 -9.83 8.07
C TRP A 213 17.09 -10.68 7.41
N VAL A 214 17.70 -10.25 6.30
CA VAL A 214 18.84 -10.97 5.69
C VAL A 214 20.02 -10.93 6.66
N GLN A 215 20.24 -9.79 7.29
CA GLN A 215 21.23 -9.64 8.37
C GLN A 215 20.86 -10.52 9.58
N ARG A 216 19.63 -10.42 10.10
CA ARG A 216 19.16 -11.27 11.22
C ARG A 216 19.21 -12.77 10.91
N ALA A 217 18.94 -13.18 9.67
CA ALA A 217 19.02 -14.58 9.25
C ALA A 217 20.47 -15.06 9.16
N LYS A 218 21.40 -14.21 8.70
CA LYS A 218 22.85 -14.49 8.74
C LYS A 218 23.30 -14.65 10.20
N GLU A 219 22.96 -13.72 11.08
CA GLU A 219 23.27 -13.75 12.52
C GLU A 219 22.65 -14.98 13.22
N ALA A 220 21.38 -15.28 12.95
CA ALA A 220 20.71 -16.44 13.55
C ALA A 220 21.31 -17.76 13.08
N LYS A 221 21.70 -17.85 11.81
CA LYS A 221 22.43 -19.00 11.26
C LYS A 221 23.80 -19.17 11.92
N GLU A 222 24.52 -18.07 12.16
CA GLU A 222 25.78 -18.08 12.91
C GLU A 222 25.58 -18.52 14.37
N GLN A 223 24.43 -18.21 14.98
CA GLN A 223 24.07 -18.60 16.34
C GLN A 223 23.37 -19.98 16.44
N GLY A 224 23.16 -20.68 15.33
CA GLY A 224 22.44 -21.96 15.29
C GLY A 224 20.95 -21.85 15.65
N LEU A 225 20.37 -20.66 15.58
CA LEU A 225 18.96 -20.39 15.89
C LEU A 225 18.12 -20.37 14.61
N SER A 226 16.92 -20.96 14.66
CA SER A 226 15.91 -20.86 13.61
C SER A 226 15.10 -19.57 13.82
N PHE A 227 15.17 -18.62 12.90
CA PHE A 227 14.44 -17.35 12.98
C PHE A 227 13.00 -17.54 12.48
N PRO A 228 11.95 -17.27 13.29
CA PRO A 228 10.59 -17.37 12.81
C PRO A 228 10.22 -16.15 11.96
N ILE A 229 10.09 -16.37 10.66
CA ILE A 229 9.54 -15.42 9.70
C ILE A 229 8.02 -15.61 9.73
N LEU A 230 7.28 -14.67 10.36
CA LEU A 230 5.82 -14.55 10.31
C LEU A 230 5.02 -15.88 10.38
N GLY A 231 4.95 -16.46 11.58
CA GLY A 231 4.05 -17.56 11.89
C GLY A 231 4.38 -18.88 11.18
N VAL A 232 3.46 -19.83 11.30
CA VAL A 232 3.63 -21.22 10.81
C VAL A 232 3.12 -21.38 9.36
N ASP A 233 2.49 -20.35 8.76
CA ASP A 233 1.97 -20.46 7.39
C ASP A 233 3.12 -20.50 6.39
N PRO A 234 3.32 -21.62 5.66
CA PRO A 234 4.37 -21.71 4.68
C PRO A 234 4.27 -20.56 3.65
N ARG A 235 3.07 -20.19 3.20
CA ARG A 235 2.91 -19.20 2.13
C ARG A 235 3.51 -17.84 2.45
N THR A 236 3.69 -17.49 3.72
CA THR A 236 4.25 -16.21 4.17
C THR A 236 5.56 -16.35 4.93
N SER A 237 6.01 -17.57 5.18
CA SER A 237 7.21 -17.87 5.98
C SER A 237 8.53 -17.40 5.36
N HIS A 238 8.49 -16.86 4.15
CA HIS A 238 9.67 -16.32 3.44
C HIS A 238 9.61 -14.80 3.26
N GLN A 239 8.51 -14.17 3.68
CA GLN A 239 8.27 -12.74 3.54
C GLN A 239 8.49 -12.04 4.87
N ASP A 240 9.10 -10.87 4.86
CA ASP A 240 9.36 -10.11 6.07
C ASP A 240 8.19 -9.20 6.45
N HIS A 241 8.09 -8.88 7.74
CA HIS A 241 7.10 -7.93 8.26
C HIS A 241 7.29 -6.50 7.72
N CYS A 242 8.47 -6.15 7.20
CA CYS A 242 8.72 -4.88 6.52
C CYS A 242 8.52 -4.94 4.99
N ASP A 243 8.26 -6.11 4.40
CA ASP A 243 7.98 -6.18 2.96
C ASP A 243 6.63 -5.51 2.67
N LEU A 244 6.67 -4.39 1.93
CA LEU A 244 5.45 -3.66 1.58
C LEU A 244 4.52 -4.48 0.70
N TYR A 245 5.06 -5.26 -0.24
CA TYR A 245 4.29 -6.05 -1.20
C TYR A 245 4.49 -7.55 -0.99
N TYR A 246 3.58 -8.35 -1.54
CA TYR A 246 3.77 -9.80 -1.64
C TYR A 246 5.02 -10.13 -2.46
N VAL A 247 5.95 -10.85 -1.84
CA VAL A 247 7.13 -11.44 -2.51
C VAL A 247 6.84 -12.91 -2.84
N PRO A 248 7.04 -13.39 -4.07
CA PRO A 248 6.88 -14.82 -4.38
C PRO A 248 8.01 -15.65 -3.75
N ARG A 249 7.72 -16.91 -3.39
CA ARG A 249 8.70 -17.86 -2.80
C ARG A 249 9.86 -18.15 -3.74
N VAL A 250 9.54 -18.33 -5.01
CA VAL A 250 10.52 -18.57 -6.07
C VAL A 250 10.78 -17.22 -6.72
N PRO A 251 12.05 -16.82 -6.94
CA PRO A 251 12.36 -15.64 -7.73
C PRO A 251 11.56 -15.71 -9.02
N CYS A 252 10.76 -14.69 -9.30
CA CYS A 252 10.14 -14.59 -10.62
C CYS A 252 11.28 -14.63 -11.63
N PRO A 253 11.36 -15.62 -12.53
CA PRO A 253 12.49 -15.76 -13.44
C PRO A 253 12.67 -14.49 -14.29
N THR A 254 11.56 -13.80 -14.58
CA THR A 254 11.52 -12.50 -15.23
C THR A 254 12.17 -11.38 -14.41
N ARG A 255 12.04 -11.35 -13.08
CA ARG A 255 12.68 -10.31 -12.25
C ARG A 255 14.18 -10.49 -12.16
N PHE A 256 14.64 -11.74 -12.10
CA PHE A 256 16.07 -12.07 -12.20
C PHE A 256 16.61 -11.67 -13.58
N ALA A 257 15.92 -12.07 -14.66
CA ALA A 257 16.29 -11.68 -16.01
C ALA A 257 16.35 -10.15 -16.18
N LEU A 258 15.34 -9.41 -15.72
CA LEU A 258 15.33 -7.94 -15.79
C LEU A 258 16.45 -7.32 -14.94
N SER A 259 16.70 -7.80 -13.71
CA SER A 259 17.82 -7.27 -12.91
C SER A 259 19.19 -7.53 -13.54
N VAL A 260 19.34 -8.68 -14.22
CA VAL A 260 20.58 -9.04 -14.92
C VAL A 260 20.73 -8.26 -16.22
N LEU A 261 19.64 -8.06 -16.98
CA LEU A 261 19.61 -7.21 -18.18
C LEU A 261 19.86 -5.73 -17.88
N ASN A 262 19.50 -5.27 -16.68
CA ASN A 262 19.75 -3.90 -16.21
C ASN A 262 21.14 -3.70 -15.57
N THR A 263 21.89 -4.78 -15.35
CA THR A 263 23.23 -4.71 -14.75
C THR A 263 24.26 -4.77 -15.87
N SER A 264 25.24 -3.86 -15.85
CA SER A 264 26.35 -3.91 -16.81
C SER A 264 27.02 -5.29 -16.74
N PRO A 265 27.33 -5.94 -17.88
CA PRO A 265 27.96 -7.26 -17.88
C PRO A 265 29.28 -7.32 -17.10
N ALA A 266 29.99 -6.19 -16.98
CA ALA A 266 31.22 -6.08 -16.21
C ALA A 266 31.00 -6.17 -14.69
N ASP A 267 29.78 -5.90 -14.23
CA ASP A 267 29.40 -5.88 -12.81
C ASP A 267 28.71 -7.19 -12.37
N LEU A 268 28.44 -8.11 -13.30
CA LEU A 268 27.85 -9.41 -13.02
C LEU A 268 28.91 -10.39 -12.50
N ARG A 269 28.62 -11.05 -11.38
CA ARG A 269 29.49 -12.11 -10.84
C ARG A 269 29.33 -13.41 -11.66
N ASP A 270 30.36 -14.26 -11.64
CA ASP A 270 30.34 -15.56 -12.33
C ASP A 270 29.13 -16.43 -11.97
N GLU A 271 28.66 -16.36 -10.71
CA GLU A 271 27.46 -17.09 -10.27
C GLU A 271 26.17 -16.53 -10.89
N GLU A 272 26.09 -15.23 -11.12
CA GLU A 272 24.94 -14.56 -11.74
C GLU A 272 24.90 -14.86 -13.23
N LEU A 273 26.06 -14.84 -13.90
CA LEU A 273 26.21 -15.30 -15.28
C LEU A 273 25.82 -16.78 -15.44
N LYS A 274 26.24 -17.63 -14.50
CA LYS A 274 25.88 -19.05 -14.50
C LYS A 274 24.37 -19.25 -14.32
N ARG A 275 23.74 -18.50 -13.40
CA ARG A 275 22.28 -18.51 -13.21
C ARG A 275 21.54 -18.00 -14.44
N LEU A 276 22.03 -16.97 -15.12
CA LEU A 276 21.47 -16.46 -16.36
C LEU A 276 21.52 -17.53 -17.46
N ARG A 277 22.65 -18.21 -17.63
CA ARG A 277 22.77 -19.32 -18.58
C ARG A 277 21.78 -20.44 -18.27
N THR A 278 21.74 -20.91 -17.03
CA THR A 278 20.78 -21.95 -16.62
C THR A 278 19.33 -21.52 -16.81
N TRP A 279 19.01 -20.24 -16.61
CA TRP A 279 17.67 -19.71 -16.87
C TRP A 279 17.34 -19.71 -18.36
N LEU A 280 18.26 -19.24 -19.21
CA LEU A 280 18.10 -19.24 -20.67
C LEU A 280 17.95 -20.68 -21.23
N GLU A 281 18.71 -21.63 -20.69
CA GLU A 281 18.62 -23.07 -21.02
C GLU A 281 17.29 -23.71 -20.60
N GLN A 282 16.58 -23.12 -19.64
CA GLN A 282 15.30 -23.61 -19.12
C GLN A 282 14.06 -22.93 -19.75
N LEU A 283 14.26 -21.90 -20.57
CA LEU A 283 13.15 -21.28 -21.30
C LEU A 283 12.58 -22.27 -22.31
N GLN A 284 11.25 -22.39 -22.34
CA GLN A 284 10.55 -23.17 -23.36
C GLN A 284 10.64 -22.44 -24.71
N ASP A 285 10.59 -23.20 -25.82
CA ASP A 285 10.75 -22.67 -27.18
C ASP A 285 9.84 -21.45 -27.50
N ASP A 286 8.62 -21.46 -26.96
CA ASP A 286 7.67 -20.35 -27.10
C ASP A 286 8.15 -19.04 -26.44
N ASP A 287 8.77 -19.12 -25.26
CA ASP A 287 9.27 -17.93 -24.55
C ASP A 287 10.61 -17.45 -25.15
N LEU A 288 11.44 -18.37 -25.66
CA LEU A 288 12.65 -18.04 -26.42
C LEU A 288 12.32 -17.30 -27.72
N PHE A 289 11.30 -17.76 -28.45
CA PHE A 289 10.87 -17.14 -29.70
C PHE A 289 10.39 -15.70 -29.49
N VAL A 290 9.60 -15.45 -28.44
CA VAL A 290 9.13 -14.09 -28.11
C VAL A 290 10.30 -13.19 -27.70
N PHE A 291 11.27 -13.73 -26.97
CA PHE A 291 12.51 -13.01 -26.62
C PHE A 291 13.33 -12.67 -27.86
N PHE A 292 13.50 -13.60 -28.81
CA PHE A 292 14.22 -13.36 -30.05
C PHE A 292 13.52 -12.37 -30.99
N GLN A 293 12.20 -12.44 -31.11
CA GLN A 293 11.44 -11.46 -31.88
C GLN A 293 11.60 -10.05 -31.34
N TYR A 294 11.66 -9.90 -30.02
CA TYR A 294 11.91 -8.62 -29.39
C TYR A 294 13.32 -8.11 -29.71
N LEU A 295 14.36 -8.95 -29.57
CA LEU A 295 15.74 -8.58 -29.91
C LEU A 295 15.85 -8.16 -31.39
N GLU A 296 15.27 -8.94 -32.30
CA GLU A 296 15.24 -8.63 -33.74
C GLU A 296 14.48 -7.32 -34.04
N HIS A 297 13.35 -7.06 -33.38
CA HIS A 297 12.58 -5.83 -33.55
C HIS A 297 13.38 -4.57 -33.17
N HIS A 298 14.25 -4.68 -32.17
CA HIS A 298 15.09 -3.59 -31.69
C HIS A 298 16.49 -3.57 -32.34
N GLY A 299 16.72 -4.36 -33.39
CA GLY A 299 17.99 -4.40 -34.12
C GLY A 299 19.15 -4.99 -33.31
N ILE A 300 18.84 -5.71 -32.23
CA ILE A 300 19.83 -6.45 -31.44
C ILE A 300 19.99 -7.82 -32.11
N ASP A 301 21.12 -8.00 -32.78
CA ASP A 301 21.40 -9.26 -33.47
C ASP A 301 21.42 -10.42 -32.47
N ARG A 302 20.55 -11.42 -32.68
CA ARG A 302 20.48 -12.61 -31.83
C ARG A 302 21.79 -13.41 -31.82
N GLU A 303 22.56 -13.36 -32.92
CA GLU A 303 23.83 -14.09 -33.03
C GLU A 303 24.92 -13.50 -32.14
N LEU A 304 24.74 -12.25 -31.71
CA LEU A 304 25.57 -11.60 -30.71
C LEU A 304 25.33 -12.09 -29.28
N ILE A 305 24.22 -12.79 -29.02
CA ILE A 305 23.88 -13.38 -27.72
C ILE A 305 23.96 -14.91 -27.77
N PHE A 306 23.62 -15.50 -28.92
CA PHE A 306 23.62 -16.94 -29.18
C PHE A 306 24.23 -17.23 -30.57
N PRO A 307 25.55 -17.42 -30.70
CA PRO A 307 26.13 -17.81 -31.98
C PRO A 307 25.72 -19.23 -32.38
N LEU A 308 25.71 -19.49 -33.69
CA LEU A 308 25.33 -20.77 -34.30
C LEU A 308 26.24 -21.96 -33.92
N GLU A 309 27.41 -21.71 -33.32
CA GLU A 309 28.29 -22.79 -32.85
C GLU A 309 27.82 -23.36 -31.49
N PRO A 310 27.55 -24.69 -31.40
CA PRO A 310 27.15 -25.31 -30.15
C PRO A 310 28.25 -25.16 -29.08
N GLY A 311 27.95 -24.43 -28.01
CA GLY A 311 28.77 -24.42 -26.79
C GLY A 311 29.45 -23.10 -26.42
N THR A 312 29.28 -22.01 -27.18
CA THR A 312 29.95 -20.73 -26.88
C THR A 312 28.96 -19.56 -26.77
N ILE A 313 28.35 -19.36 -25.60
CA ILE A 313 27.56 -18.14 -25.32
C ILE A 313 28.52 -16.97 -25.09
N ARG A 314 28.59 -16.01 -26.02
CA ARG A 314 29.19 -14.69 -25.80
C ARG A 314 28.06 -13.67 -25.69
N PHE A 315 28.11 -12.80 -24.68
CA PHE A 315 27.21 -11.66 -24.57
C PHE A 315 27.86 -10.47 -25.31
N ALA A 316 27.28 -10.00 -26.40
CA ALA A 316 27.67 -8.71 -26.95
C ALA A 316 27.06 -7.56 -26.15
N TRP A 317 27.90 -6.55 -25.98
CA TRP A 317 27.69 -5.32 -25.25
C TRP A 317 26.69 -4.37 -25.92
N LEU A 318 25.40 -4.60 -25.75
CA LEU A 318 24.41 -3.54 -25.98
C LEU A 318 23.62 -3.34 -24.70
N GLY A 319 24.01 -2.30 -23.96
CA GLY A 319 23.26 -1.80 -22.82
C GLY A 319 21.89 -1.33 -23.29
N MET A 320 20.87 -2.12 -23.00
CA MET A 320 19.49 -1.73 -23.21
C MET A 320 19.13 -0.60 -22.27
N ALA A 321 18.47 0.45 -22.76
CA ALA A 321 17.95 1.52 -21.93
C ALA A 321 16.68 1.06 -21.18
N ASP A 322 16.42 1.60 -19.99
CA ASP A 322 15.24 1.25 -19.16
C ASP A 322 13.90 1.37 -19.93
N SER A 323 13.80 2.30 -20.87
CA SER A 323 12.63 2.48 -21.74
C SER A 323 12.42 1.33 -22.73
N GLU A 324 13.50 0.69 -23.18
CA GLU A 324 13.42 -0.47 -24.08
C GLU A 324 12.95 -1.69 -23.28
N ILE A 325 13.40 -1.80 -22.04
CA ILE A 325 13.03 -2.88 -21.12
C ILE A 325 11.55 -2.83 -20.72
N GLU A 326 11.01 -1.63 -20.48
CA GLU A 326 9.57 -1.46 -20.30
C GLU A 326 8.77 -1.82 -21.56
N GLN A 327 9.29 -1.49 -22.75
CA GLN A 327 8.66 -1.87 -24.02
C GLN A 327 8.65 -3.40 -24.22
N PHE A 328 9.72 -4.12 -23.86
CA PHE A 328 9.75 -5.58 -23.88
C PHE A 328 8.64 -6.18 -23.02
N VAL A 329 8.55 -5.74 -21.77
CA VAL A 329 7.58 -6.25 -20.80
C VAL A 329 6.15 -6.02 -21.29
N ASN A 330 5.87 -4.85 -21.85
CA ASN A 330 4.57 -4.52 -22.43
C ASN A 330 4.25 -5.37 -23.67
N TYR A 331 5.24 -5.60 -24.54
CA TYR A 331 5.08 -6.46 -25.72
C TYR A 331 4.73 -7.90 -25.33
N VAL A 332 5.48 -8.51 -24.40
CA VAL A 332 5.22 -9.89 -23.91
C VAL A 332 3.82 -10.01 -23.29
N GLN A 333 3.41 -9.01 -22.51
CA GLN A 333 2.08 -8.99 -21.88
C GLN A 333 0.94 -8.83 -22.91
N SER A 334 1.16 -8.04 -23.97
CA SER A 334 0.20 -7.86 -25.07
C SER A 334 -0.01 -9.16 -25.86
N GLN A 335 1.06 -9.92 -26.15
CA GLN A 335 0.99 -11.19 -26.88
C GLN A 335 0.32 -12.31 -26.07
N ARG A 336 0.45 -12.28 -24.73
CA ARG A 336 -0.26 -13.21 -23.83
C ARG A 336 -1.74 -12.89 -23.72
N SER A 337 -2.14 -11.64 -23.94
CA SER A 337 -3.54 -11.19 -23.91
C SER A 337 -4.28 -11.45 -25.23
N SER A 338 -3.56 -11.59 -26.35
CA SER A 338 -4.11 -11.80 -27.68
C SER A 338 -4.22 -13.27 -28.12
N ARG A 339 -3.62 -14.24 -27.40
CA ARG A 339 -3.84 -15.66 -27.68
C ARG A 339 -5.29 -16.05 -27.34
N PRO A 340 -6.12 -16.50 -28.30
CA PRO A 340 -7.46 -17.00 -28.00
C PRO A 340 -7.32 -18.22 -27.09
N ARG A 341 -8.05 -18.22 -25.96
CA ARG A 341 -8.14 -19.40 -25.09
C ARG A 341 -8.67 -20.57 -25.91
N ASP A 342 -7.80 -21.50 -26.27
CA ASP A 342 -8.21 -22.78 -26.85
C ASP A 342 -9.21 -23.44 -25.90
N LYS A 343 -10.47 -23.50 -26.34
CA LYS A 343 -11.50 -24.28 -25.68
C LYS A 343 -11.17 -25.75 -25.94
N TYR A 344 -10.49 -26.40 -25.00
CA TYR A 344 -10.40 -27.85 -25.01
C TYR A 344 -11.81 -28.48 -25.02
N PRO A 345 -12.07 -29.51 -25.84
CA PRO A 345 -13.36 -30.16 -25.87
C PRO A 345 -13.59 -30.93 -24.58
N ALA A 346 -14.81 -30.83 -24.06
CA ALA A 346 -15.25 -31.51 -22.86
C ALA A 346 -15.04 -33.03 -23.00
N ARG A 347 -14.35 -33.59 -22.01
CA ARG A 347 -14.12 -35.02 -21.81
C ARG A 347 -15.48 -35.74 -21.78
N MET A 348 -15.77 -36.56 -22.78
CA MET A 348 -16.94 -37.45 -22.78
C MET A 348 -16.85 -38.46 -21.64
N SER A 349 -17.83 -38.42 -20.74
CA SER A 349 -18.06 -39.44 -19.74
C SER A 349 -18.44 -40.76 -20.41
N ARG A 350 -17.60 -41.80 -20.26
CA ARG A 350 -17.96 -43.19 -20.52
C ARG A 350 -19.00 -43.62 -19.48
N LYS A 351 -20.19 -43.99 -19.95
CA LYS A 351 -21.08 -44.92 -19.23
C LYS A 351 -20.50 -46.33 -19.36
N LEU A 352 -20.40 -47.04 -18.24
CA LEU A 352 -20.36 -48.50 -18.23
C LEU A 352 -21.51 -48.98 -17.32
N ALA A 353 -22.07 -50.10 -17.78
CA ALA A 353 -23.23 -50.88 -17.36
C ALA A 353 -23.74 -50.72 -15.93
#